data_AF-A0ABD5T9T8-F1
#
_entry.id   AF-A0ABD5T9T8-F1
#
_cell.length_a   1.000
_cell.length_b   1.000
_cell.length_c   1.000
_cell.angle_alpha   90.00
_cell.angle_beta   90.00
_cell.angle_gamma   90.00
#
_symmetry.space_group_name_H-M   'P 1'
#
loop_
_entity.id
_entity.type
_entity.pdbx_description
1 polymer ?
#
loop_
_entity_poly.entity_id
_entity_poly.type
_entity_poly.pdbx_seq_one_letter_code
_entity_poly.pdbx_strand_id
1 'polypeptide(L)' 'MDLSDAHVLVTGGAGLVGSHLAASLLDRGATVRVADDLSKGTRDRVP' A
#
# COMPACT_ATOMS: atom_id res chain seq x y z
N MET A 1 9.79 -14.28 -5.00
CA MET A 1 10.58 -13.56 -3.99
C MET A 1 9.77 -13.51 -2.72
N ASP A 2 10.36 -13.84 -1.59
CA ASP A 2 9.74 -13.69 -0.28
C ASP A 2 9.89 -12.22 0.16
N LEU A 3 8.79 -11.61 0.62
CA LEU A 3 8.72 -10.19 1.03
C LEU A 3 8.21 -10.03 2.47
N SER A 4 8.11 -11.13 3.23
CA SER A 4 7.46 -11.17 4.55
C SER A 4 8.06 -10.26 5.61
N ASP A 5 9.33 -9.86 5.52
CA ASP A 5 9.95 -8.88 6.44
C ASP A 5 10.44 -7.61 5.72
N ALA A 6 9.99 -7.39 4.49
CA ALA A 6 10.43 -6.26 3.68
C ALA A 6 9.73 -4.96 4.12
N HIS A 7 10.47 -3.85 4.11
CA HIS A 7 9.91 -2.51 4.19
C HIS A 7 9.62 -1.99 2.77
N VAL A 8 8.33 -1.76 2.47
CA VAL A 8 7.89 -1.35 1.13
C VAL A 8 7.22 0.03 1.19
N LEU A 9 7.67 0.94 0.33
CA LEU A 9 7.00 2.21 0.06
C LEU A 9 6.05 2.04 -1.13
N VAL A 10 4.76 2.28 -0.91
CA VAL A 10 3.75 2.33 -1.97
C VAL A 10 3.35 3.78 -2.20
N THR A 11 3.64 4.30 -3.39
CA THR A 11 3.12 5.59 -3.85
C THR A 11 1.75 5.40 -4.49
N GLY A 12 0.82 6.34 -4.27
CA GLY A 12 -0.54 6.20 -4.82
C GLY A 12 -1.39 5.13 -4.11
N GLY A 13 -1.06 4.80 -2.86
CA GLY A 13 -1.69 3.73 -2.08
C GLY A 13 -3.14 3.97 -1.65
N ALA A 14 -3.70 5.16 -1.84
CA ALA A 14 -5.12 5.46 -1.67
C ALA A 14 -5.91 5.34 -2.99
N GLY A 15 -5.24 5.11 -4.12
CA GLY A 15 -5.86 4.87 -5.43
C GLY A 15 -6.35 3.42 -5.60
N LEU A 16 -6.89 3.10 -6.79
CA LEU A 16 -7.45 1.76 -7.07
C LEU A 16 -6.43 0.63 -6.94
N VAL A 17 -5.33 0.71 -7.69
CA VAL A 17 -4.32 -0.35 -7.72
C VAL A 17 -3.44 -0.29 -6.47
N GLY A 18 -3.08 0.92 -6.03
CA GLY A 18 -2.20 1.11 -4.88
C GLY A 18 -2.79 0.58 -3.58
N SER A 19 -4.09 0.77 -3.33
CA SER A 19 -4.73 0.29 -2.11
C SER A 19 -4.76 -1.24 -2.04
N HIS A 20 -5.08 -1.91 -3.16
CA HIS A 20 -5.09 -3.37 -3.23
C HIS A 20 -3.67 -3.95 -3.17
N LEU A 21 -2.68 -3.29 -3.78
CA LEU A 21 -1.28 -3.69 -3.68
C LEU A 21 -0.77 -3.58 -2.25
N ALA A 22 -1.03 -2.45 -1.58
CA ALA A 22 -0.63 -2.24 -0.19
C ALA A 22 -1.26 -3.30 0.74
N ALA A 23 -2.57 -3.56 0.60
CA ALA A 23 -3.25 -4.62 1.36
C ALA A 23 -2.63 -6.01 1.10
N SER A 24 -2.37 -6.37 -0.16
CA SER A 24 -1.78 -7.67 -0.49
C SER A 24 -0.35 -7.84 0.03
N LEU A 25 0.43 -6.75 0.12
CA LEU A 25 1.77 -6.77 0.70
C LEU A 25 1.71 -6.98 2.22
N LEU A 26 0.77 -6.32 2.90
CA LEU A 26 0.51 -6.53 4.32
C LEU A 26 0.10 -7.99 4.62
N ASP A 27 -0.81 -8.55 3.82
CA ASP A 27 -1.25 -9.96 3.95
C ASP A 27 -0.11 -10.96 3.78
N ARG A 28 0.98 -10.57 3.09
CA ARG A 28 2.18 -11.37 2.88
C ARG A 28 3.24 -11.18 3.98
N GLY A 29 2.97 -10.37 4.99
CA GLY A 29 3.85 -10.07 6.12
C GLY A 29 4.64 -8.77 5.99
N ALA A 30 4.70 -8.16 4.81
CA ALA A 30 5.54 -6.99 4.59
C ALA A 30 5.09 -5.79 5.45
N THR A 31 6.04 -4.94 5.82
CA THR A 31 5.75 -3.64 6.44
C THR A 31 5.58 -2.58 5.36
N VAL A 32 4.36 -2.07 5.20
CA VAL A 32 4.02 -1.11 4.13
C VAL A 32 3.92 0.31 4.68
N ARG A 33 4.55 1.26 3.98
CA ARG A 33 4.34 2.70 4.17
C ARG A 33 3.71 3.26 2.90
N VAL A 34 2.61 3.99 3.05
CA VAL A 34 1.89 4.62 1.93
C VAL A 34 2.25 6.11 1.84
N ALA A 35 2.57 6.57 0.64
CA ALA A 35 2.66 7.99 0.29
C ALA A 35 1.64 8.30 -0.81
N ASP A 36 0.68 9.18 -0.53
CA ASP A 36 -0.39 9.51 -1.45
C ASP A 36 -0.77 10.99 -1.31
N ASP A 37 -1.08 11.63 -2.43
CA ASP A 37 -1.48 13.04 -2.48
C ASP A 37 -3.01 13.24 -2.44
N LEU A 38 -3.77 12.14 -2.47
CA LEU A 38 -5.23 12.09 -2.46
C LEU A 38 -5.89 12.84 -3.63
N SER A 39 -5.18 13.02 -4.75
CA SER A 39 -5.70 13.72 -5.94
C SER A 39 -6.90 13.00 -6.60
N LYS A 40 -6.92 11.66 -6.54
CA LYS A 40 -8.03 10.79 -7.02
C LYS A 40 -8.47 9.72 -6.03
N GLY A 41 -7.70 9.53 -4.96
CA GLY A 41 -7.97 8.57 -3.90
C GLY A 41 -8.59 9.25 -2.68
N THR A 42 -8.96 8.44 -1.70
CA THR A 42 -9.54 8.90 -0.44
C THR A 42 -8.84 8.19 0.73
N ARG A 43 -8.73 8.86 1.87
CA ARG A 43 -7.89 8.39 2.99
C ARG A 43 -8.37 7.07 3.60
N ASP A 44 -9.66 6.77 3.52
CA ASP A 44 -10.31 5.51 3.90
C ASP A 44 -9.86 4.31 3.04
N ARG A 45 -9.27 4.55 1.87
CA ARG A 45 -8.73 3.50 1.01
C ARG A 45 -7.31 3.07 1.40
N VAL A 46 -6.65 3.77 2.33
CA VAL A 46 -5.36 3.33 2.86
C VAL A 46 -5.61 2.16 3.82
N PRO A 47 -5.04 0.97 3.56
CA PRO A 47 -5.23 -0.22 4.39
C PRO A 47 -4.50 -0.15 5.73
#